data_AF-A0A229HDL2-F1
#
_entry.id   AF-A0A229HDL2-F1
#
_cell.length_a   1.000
_cell.length_b   1.000
_cell.length_c   1.000
_cell.angle_alpha   90.00
_cell.angle_beta   90.00
_cell.angle_gamma   90.00
#
_symmetry.space_group_name_H-M   'P 1'
#
loop_
_entity.id
_entity.type
_entity.pdbx_description
1 polymer ?
#
loop_
_entity_poly.entity_id
_entity_poly.type
_entity_poly.pdbx_seq_one_letter_code
_entity_poly.pdbx_strand_id
1 'polypeptide(L)'
;MFAFLGSAGWPYGRAAPGKRMRRRSASLGREAIPPRPERSAILAEDSGAALVYKLAAGFLGRICLSGDPDRLDEHQWALVREALDLYGRAAPLIDDGTTRQGGTRGAALRNAVGRQSVVRLSPDGLRALVVLHAFADPDESLSVTLLDEGVEGGEGGGSGSGGDSGSGAAWALDASLLADGTGALSLAGGRLRWQRPPEWSGTVALLSR
;
A
#
# COMPACT_ATOMS: atom_id res chain seq x y z
N MET A 1 51.17 6.55 1.93
CA MET A 1 51.46 5.14 2.33
C MET A 1 50.27 4.72 3.17
N PHE A 2 49.21 4.11 2.65
CA PHE A 2 49.12 2.94 1.78
C PHE A 2 48.45 3.21 0.43
N ALA A 3 48.91 2.47 -0.57
CA ALA A 3 48.28 2.26 -1.88
C ALA A 3 48.03 0.75 -2.00
N PHE A 4 46.91 0.34 -2.62
CA PHE A 4 46.83 -0.80 -3.56
C PHE A 4 45.42 -0.86 -4.18
N LEU A 5 45.42 -0.96 -5.53
CA LEU A 5 44.52 -1.61 -6.50
C LEU A 5 43.06 -1.91 -6.11
N GLY A 6 42.04 -1.82 -6.97
CA GLY A 6 41.98 -1.72 -8.42
C GLY A 6 40.56 -2.12 -8.88
N SER A 7 40.10 -1.47 -9.96
CA SER A 7 39.15 -1.92 -10.99
C SER A 7 38.10 -3.00 -10.67
N ALA A 8 36.82 -2.63 -10.68
CA ALA A 8 35.74 -3.48 -11.21
C ALA A 8 34.58 -2.61 -11.71
N GLY A 9 34.58 -2.36 -13.03
CA GLY A 9 33.44 -1.78 -13.73
C GLY A 9 32.24 -2.73 -13.68
N TRP A 10 31.07 -2.20 -13.36
CA TRP A 10 29.82 -2.93 -13.42
C TRP A 10 29.41 -3.18 -14.89
N PRO A 11 29.24 -4.44 -15.32
CA PRO A 11 28.86 -4.74 -16.69
C PRO A 11 27.36 -4.51 -16.89
N TYR A 12 27.02 -3.57 -17.78
CA TYR A 12 25.71 -3.53 -18.44
C TYR A 12 25.59 -4.78 -19.35
N GLY A 13 24.99 -5.83 -18.79
CA GLY A 13 24.61 -7.05 -19.51
C GLY A 13 23.33 -6.83 -20.31
N ARG A 14 23.48 -6.87 -21.63
CA ARG A 14 22.43 -6.85 -22.66
C ARG A 14 21.47 -8.05 -22.44
N ALA A 15 20.22 -7.80 -22.03
CA ALA A 15 19.20 -8.85 -21.87
C ALA A 15 18.56 -9.26 -23.22
N ALA A 16 18.42 -10.57 -23.39
CA ALA A 16 17.96 -11.29 -24.59
C ALA A 16 16.45 -11.11 -24.90
N PRO A 17 16.02 -11.29 -26.17
CA PRO A 17 14.62 -11.22 -26.56
C PRO A 17 13.90 -12.54 -26.26
N GLY A 18 12.80 -12.51 -25.49
CA GLY A 18 11.98 -13.71 -25.32
C GLY A 18 11.18 -13.83 -24.02
N LYS A 19 10.39 -12.81 -23.66
CA LYS A 19 9.25 -13.02 -22.74
C LYS A 19 8.01 -12.43 -23.40
N ARG A 20 7.13 -13.31 -23.87
CA ARG A 20 5.80 -12.94 -24.37
C ARG A 20 5.06 -12.22 -23.25
N MET A 21 4.76 -10.95 -23.49
CA MET A 21 3.91 -10.12 -22.66
C MET A 21 2.53 -10.78 -22.58
N ARG A 22 2.19 -11.38 -21.42
CA ARG A 22 0.81 -11.79 -21.15
C ARG A 22 -0.02 -10.51 -21.09
N ARG A 23 -0.91 -10.33 -22.07
CA ARG A 23 -1.90 -9.26 -22.06
C ARG A 23 -2.72 -9.42 -20.78
N ARG A 24 -2.75 -8.37 -19.95
CA ARG A 24 -3.65 -8.30 -18.79
C ARG A 24 -5.08 -8.35 -19.32
N SER A 25 -5.85 -9.34 -18.90
CA SER A 25 -7.30 -9.34 -19.10
C SER A 25 -7.89 -8.19 -18.27
N ALA A 26 -8.60 -7.29 -18.93
CA ALA A 26 -9.28 -6.18 -18.28
C ALA A 26 -10.62 -6.67 -17.75
N SER A 27 -10.83 -6.63 -16.44
CA SER A 27 -12.15 -6.67 -15.81
C SER A 27 -12.57 -5.24 -15.41
N LEU A 28 -13.85 -4.95 -15.60
CA LEU A 28 -14.47 -3.62 -15.66
C LEU A 28 -14.67 -3.00 -14.27
N GLY A 29 -14.32 -1.72 -14.16
CA GLY A 29 -14.39 -0.90 -12.95
C GLY A 29 -13.34 0.22 -13.02
N ARG A 30 -13.36 1.02 -14.10
CA ARG A 30 -12.36 2.07 -14.34
C ARG A 30 -12.63 3.27 -13.44
N GLU A 31 -12.09 3.25 -12.24
CA GLU A 31 -11.65 4.47 -11.59
C GLU A 31 -10.14 4.59 -11.84
N ALA A 32 -9.76 5.62 -12.59
CA ALA A 32 -8.39 5.79 -13.06
C ALA A 32 -7.43 5.85 -11.87
N ILE A 33 -6.41 4.98 -11.88
CA ILE A 33 -5.26 5.08 -10.98
C ILE A 33 -4.75 6.53 -11.10
N PRO A 34 -4.65 7.30 -10.01
CA PRO A 34 -4.09 8.64 -10.09
C PRO A 34 -2.67 8.55 -10.68
N PRO A 35 -2.23 9.56 -11.45
CA PRO A 35 -0.86 9.58 -11.97
C PRO A 35 0.14 9.31 -10.84
N ARG A 36 1.24 8.62 -11.19
CA ARG A 36 2.35 8.23 -10.31
C ARG A 36 2.57 9.22 -9.16
N PRO A 37 2.84 8.77 -7.91
CA PRO A 37 3.33 9.69 -6.90
C PRO A 37 4.61 10.34 -7.42
N GLU A 38 4.49 11.61 -7.77
CA GLU A 38 5.58 12.50 -8.13
C GLU A 38 6.34 12.78 -6.85
N ARG A 39 7.45 12.05 -6.63
CA ARG A 39 8.43 12.15 -5.53
C ARG A 39 7.88 12.77 -4.24
N SER A 40 7.59 11.93 -3.24
CA SER A 40 7.43 12.40 -1.87
C SER A 40 8.79 12.94 -1.36
N ALA A 41 8.92 14.26 -1.22
CA ALA A 41 10.06 14.87 -0.56
C ALA A 41 9.88 14.75 0.96
N ILE A 42 10.78 13.99 1.60
CA ILE A 42 10.89 13.86 3.04
C ILE A 42 11.79 14.99 3.54
N LEU A 43 11.29 15.74 4.52
CA LEU A 43 11.94 16.91 5.07
C LEU A 43 12.19 16.70 6.56
N ALA A 44 13.27 17.26 7.09
CA ALA A 44 13.61 17.09 8.50
C ALA A 44 12.56 17.72 9.44
N GLU A 45 11.86 18.75 8.99
CA GLU A 45 10.75 19.38 9.69
C GLU A 45 9.45 18.56 9.69
N ASP A 46 9.39 17.44 8.96
CA ASP A 46 8.20 16.60 8.95
C ASP A 46 7.94 16.01 10.33
N SER A 47 6.73 16.20 10.85
CA SER A 47 6.25 15.41 11.99
C SER A 47 6.20 13.93 11.61
N GLY A 48 6.20 13.03 12.61
CA GLY A 48 6.04 11.59 12.35
C GLY A 48 4.80 11.26 11.51
N ALA A 49 3.69 11.97 11.75
CA ALA A 49 2.46 11.83 10.97
C ALA A 49 2.63 12.26 9.51
N ALA A 50 3.26 13.41 9.25
CA ALA A 50 3.54 13.89 7.90
C ALA A 50 4.52 12.97 7.16
N LEU A 51 5.53 12.46 7.86
CA LEU A 51 6.48 11.49 7.33
C LEU A 51 5.78 10.19 6.92
N VAL A 52 4.98 9.59 7.82
CA VAL A 52 4.22 8.36 7.52
C VAL A 52 3.18 8.60 6.41
N TYR A 53 2.52 9.76 6.36
CA TYR A 53 1.62 10.13 5.26
C TYR A 53 2.33 10.05 3.89
N LYS A 54 3.53 10.65 3.81
CA LYS A 54 4.38 10.67 2.60
C LYS A 54 4.91 9.27 2.25
N LEU A 55 5.31 8.48 3.24
CA LEU A 55 5.78 7.11 3.07
C LEU A 55 4.65 6.20 2.58
N ALA A 56 3.46 6.30 3.18
CA ALA A 56 2.26 5.57 2.79
C ALA A 56 1.87 5.84 1.33
N ALA A 57 2.02 7.08 0.85
CA ALA A 57 1.81 7.40 -0.57
C ALA A 57 2.77 6.64 -1.50
N GLY A 58 3.97 6.29 -1.03
CA GLY A 58 4.93 5.45 -1.75
C GLY A 58 4.42 4.02 -2.03
N PHE A 59 3.60 3.46 -1.13
CA PHE A 59 2.99 2.12 -1.30
C PHE A 59 1.90 2.06 -2.38
N LEU A 60 1.45 3.21 -2.90
CA LEU A 60 0.54 3.25 -4.04
C LEU A 60 1.26 2.90 -5.36
N GLY A 61 2.59 2.87 -5.36
CA GLY A 61 3.40 2.53 -6.53
C GLY A 61 4.85 2.30 -6.12
N ARG A 62 5.77 3.04 -6.73
CA ARG A 62 7.19 2.93 -6.41
C ARG A 62 7.59 3.95 -5.36
N ILE A 63 8.15 3.48 -4.24
CA ILE A 63 8.69 4.37 -3.22
C ILE A 63 9.93 5.10 -3.77
N CYS A 64 9.90 6.43 -3.69
CA CYS A 64 11.01 7.30 -4.06
C CYS A 64 11.20 8.27 -2.91
N LEU A 65 12.31 8.12 -2.18
CA LEU A 65 12.69 9.05 -1.12
C LEU A 65 13.57 10.16 -1.74
N SER A 66 13.25 11.40 -1.45
CA SER A 66 14.02 12.58 -1.87
C SER A 66 13.91 13.66 -0.80
N GLY A 67 14.77 14.68 -0.82
CA GLY A 67 14.80 15.74 0.21
C GLY A 67 16.08 15.68 1.03
N ASP A 68 15.96 15.81 2.36
CA ASP A 68 17.09 15.92 3.29
C ASP A 68 17.21 14.69 4.22
N PRO A 69 17.40 13.46 3.70
CA PRO A 69 17.43 12.25 4.53
C PRO A 69 18.56 12.29 5.58
N ASP A 70 19.66 12.97 5.28
CA ASP A 70 20.81 13.12 6.19
C ASP A 70 20.51 13.96 7.43
N ARG A 71 19.36 14.67 7.45
CA ARG A 71 18.96 15.57 8.55
C ARG A 71 17.82 15.00 9.40
N LEU A 72 17.39 13.78 9.12
CA LEU A 72 16.37 13.10 9.92
C LEU A 72 16.93 12.70 11.29
N ASP A 73 16.10 12.85 12.32
CA ASP A 73 16.42 12.31 13.65
C ASP A 73 16.27 10.77 13.69
N GLU A 74 16.70 10.14 14.79
CA GLU A 74 16.68 8.68 14.90
C GLU A 74 15.24 8.12 14.87
N HIS A 75 14.25 8.85 15.37
CA HIS A 75 12.86 8.43 15.37
C HIS A 75 12.27 8.47 13.94
N GLN A 76 12.54 9.53 13.19
CA GLN A 76 12.19 9.62 11.77
C GLN A 76 12.91 8.53 10.95
N TRP A 77 14.19 8.27 11.22
CA TRP A 77 14.93 7.17 10.58
C TRP A 77 14.34 5.80 10.91
N ALA A 78 13.88 5.57 12.13
CA ALA A 78 13.19 4.34 12.50
C ALA A 78 11.92 4.14 11.64
N LEU A 79 11.09 5.18 11.52
CA LEU A 79 9.90 5.15 10.65
C LEU A 79 10.24 4.87 9.18
N VAL A 80 11.32 5.47 8.66
CA VAL A 80 11.78 5.21 7.28
C VAL A 80 12.25 3.76 7.12
N ARG A 81 13.01 3.22 8.09
CA ARG A 81 13.47 1.82 8.05
C ARG A 81 12.29 0.84 8.11
N GLU A 82 11.33 1.08 9.00
CA GLU A 82 10.09 0.29 9.09
C GLU A 82 9.30 0.33 7.78
N ALA A 83 9.17 1.51 7.18
CA ALA A 83 8.49 1.66 5.91
C ALA A 83 9.21 0.92 4.77
N LEU A 84 10.54 0.95 4.71
CA LEU A 84 11.31 0.26 3.68
C LEU A 84 11.25 -1.28 3.84
N ASP A 85 11.31 -1.79 5.07
CA ASP A 85 11.12 -3.22 5.35
C ASP A 85 9.72 -3.68 4.93
N LEU A 86 8.68 -2.94 5.36
CA LEU A 86 7.30 -3.21 4.98
C LEU A 86 7.10 -3.13 3.46
N TYR A 87 7.73 -2.16 2.80
CA TYR A 87 7.68 -2.01 1.34
C TYR A 87 8.31 -3.21 0.62
N GLY A 88 9.44 -3.72 1.12
CA GLY A 88 10.07 -4.93 0.58
C GLY A 88 9.14 -6.14 0.61
N ARG A 89 8.41 -6.32 1.72
CA ARG A 89 7.40 -7.38 1.88
C ARG A 89 6.16 -7.16 0.99
N ALA A 90 5.79 -5.91 0.76
CA ALA A 90 4.63 -5.52 -0.04
C ALA A 90 4.89 -5.45 -1.55
N ALA A 91 6.15 -5.40 -1.99
CA ALA A 91 6.51 -5.21 -3.41
C ALA A 91 5.80 -6.18 -4.39
N PRO A 92 5.66 -7.49 -4.11
CA PRO A 92 4.90 -8.39 -4.98
C PRO A 92 3.41 -8.01 -5.12
N LEU A 93 2.80 -7.47 -4.06
CA LEU A 93 1.41 -6.99 -4.08
C LEU A 93 1.27 -5.69 -4.86
N ILE A 94 2.31 -4.84 -4.83
CA ILE A 94 2.36 -3.59 -5.59
C ILE A 94 2.52 -3.87 -7.10
N ASP A 95 3.31 -4.88 -7.47
CA ASP A 95 3.62 -5.20 -8.86
C ASP A 95 2.51 -6.01 -9.54
N ASP A 96 2.03 -7.07 -8.88
CA ASP A 96 1.15 -8.09 -9.47
C ASP A 96 -0.24 -8.17 -8.82
N GLY A 97 -0.47 -7.45 -7.71
CA GLY A 97 -1.73 -7.51 -6.98
C GLY A 97 -2.89 -6.80 -7.68
N THR A 98 -4.11 -7.29 -7.45
CA THR A 98 -5.36 -6.67 -7.92
C THR A 98 -5.72 -5.50 -7.01
N THR A 99 -5.82 -4.31 -7.59
CA THR A 99 -6.09 -3.07 -6.84
C THR A 99 -7.58 -2.77 -6.77
N ARG A 100 -8.07 -2.44 -5.58
CA ARG A 100 -9.41 -1.90 -5.30
C ARG A 100 -9.25 -0.58 -4.56
N GLN A 101 -9.94 0.44 -5.04
CA GLN A 101 -9.92 1.77 -4.44
C GLN A 101 -11.26 2.07 -3.80
N GLY A 102 -11.25 2.90 -2.77
CA GLY A 102 -12.44 3.40 -2.12
C GLY A 102 -12.15 4.68 -1.34
N GLY A 103 -13.17 5.14 -0.62
CA GLY A 103 -13.14 6.39 0.11
C GLY A 103 -13.85 7.52 -0.65
N THR A 104 -13.98 8.65 0.05
CA THR A 104 -14.63 9.85 -0.45
C THR A 104 -13.52 10.83 -0.77
N ARG A 105 -13.16 11.00 -2.04
CA ARG A 105 -12.12 11.95 -2.45
C ARG A 105 -12.68 12.87 -3.55
N GLY A 106 -12.59 14.18 -3.33
CA GLY A 106 -12.91 15.17 -4.36
C GLY A 106 -11.95 15.11 -5.55
N ALA A 107 -12.36 15.66 -6.71
CA ALA A 107 -11.58 15.58 -7.96
C ALA A 107 -10.20 16.26 -7.87
N ALA A 108 -10.03 17.24 -6.98
CA ALA A 108 -8.78 17.99 -6.81
C ALA A 108 -7.88 17.38 -5.73
N LEU A 109 -6.62 17.08 -6.08
CA LEU A 109 -5.61 16.57 -5.13
C LEU A 109 -5.16 17.64 -4.13
N ARG A 110 -5.12 18.92 -4.55
CA ARG A 110 -4.67 20.05 -3.72
C ARG A 110 -5.63 20.41 -2.58
N ASN A 111 -6.92 20.15 -2.76
CA ASN A 111 -7.98 20.40 -1.77
C ASN A 111 -8.74 19.09 -1.51
N ALA A 112 -7.99 17.99 -1.33
CA ALA A 112 -8.60 16.71 -1.05
C ALA A 112 -9.32 16.79 0.30
N VAL A 113 -10.60 16.45 0.29
CA VAL A 113 -11.46 16.32 1.47
C VAL A 113 -11.86 14.86 1.59
N GLY A 114 -11.99 14.39 2.82
CA GLY A 114 -12.41 13.04 3.15
C GLY A 114 -11.23 12.06 3.22
N ARG A 115 -11.30 10.99 2.45
CA ARG A 115 -10.50 9.79 2.69
C ARG A 115 -10.23 8.97 1.45
N GLN A 116 -9.11 8.26 1.44
CA GLN A 116 -8.75 7.29 0.42
C GLN A 116 -8.40 5.95 1.08
N SER A 117 -8.91 4.87 0.49
CA SER A 117 -8.46 3.52 0.76
C SER A 117 -8.02 2.84 -0.52
N VAL A 118 -6.89 2.13 -0.45
CA VAL A 118 -6.39 1.29 -1.54
C VAL A 118 -6.07 -0.07 -0.96
N VAL A 119 -6.72 -1.10 -1.48
CA VAL A 119 -6.44 -2.50 -1.16
C VAL A 119 -5.82 -3.17 -2.36
N ARG A 120 -4.71 -3.87 -2.17
CA ARG A 120 -4.11 -4.73 -3.17
C ARG A 120 -4.11 -6.16 -2.66
N LEU A 121 -4.78 -7.04 -3.37
CA LEU A 121 -4.81 -8.48 -3.06
C LEU A 121 -3.80 -9.22 -3.92
N SER A 122 -3.09 -10.18 -3.34
CA SER A 122 -2.26 -11.09 -4.12
C SER A 122 -3.10 -11.93 -5.09
N PRO A 123 -2.52 -12.44 -6.18
CA PRO A 123 -3.24 -13.31 -7.11
C PRO A 123 -3.84 -14.57 -6.49
N ASP A 124 -3.22 -15.08 -5.42
CA ASP A 124 -3.72 -16.22 -4.62
C ASP A 124 -4.79 -15.83 -3.59
N GLY A 125 -5.04 -14.53 -3.39
CA GLY A 125 -6.00 -14.01 -2.42
C GLY A 125 -5.61 -14.23 -0.96
N LEU A 126 -4.37 -14.65 -0.65
CA LEU A 126 -3.90 -14.96 0.70
C LEU A 126 -3.22 -13.78 1.40
N ARG A 127 -2.83 -12.75 0.64
CA ARG A 127 -2.14 -11.56 1.17
C ARG A 127 -2.84 -10.29 0.70
N ALA A 128 -2.88 -9.30 1.57
CA ALA A 128 -3.45 -8.00 1.28
C ALA A 128 -2.52 -6.87 1.74
N LEU A 129 -2.35 -5.86 0.90
CA LEU A 129 -1.77 -4.57 1.28
C LEU A 129 -2.92 -3.56 1.33
N VAL A 130 -3.06 -2.88 2.46
CA VAL A 130 -4.02 -1.79 2.64
C VAL A 130 -3.28 -0.50 2.89
N VAL A 131 -3.55 0.52 2.09
CA VAL A 131 -3.06 1.89 2.26
C VAL A 131 -4.26 2.78 2.52
N LEU A 132 -4.22 3.53 3.63
CA LEU A 132 -5.26 4.47 4.02
C LEU A 132 -4.67 5.87 4.13
N HIS A 133 -5.41 6.86 3.61
CA HIS A 133 -5.10 8.28 3.78
C HIS A 133 -6.34 9.02 4.26
N ALA A 134 -6.14 9.87 5.27
CA ALA A 134 -7.09 10.87 5.72
C ALA A 134 -6.64 12.23 5.19
N PHE A 135 -7.54 12.97 4.55
CA PHE A 135 -7.28 14.32 4.07
C PHE A 135 -7.92 15.35 5.02
N ALA A 136 -8.34 16.51 4.53
CA ALA A 136 -9.11 17.46 5.32
C ALA A 136 -10.51 16.90 5.65
N ASP A 137 -11.04 17.21 6.83
CA ASP A 137 -12.35 16.76 7.33
C ASP A 137 -12.61 15.24 7.14
N PRO A 138 -11.76 14.36 7.71
CA PRO A 138 -11.96 12.92 7.62
C PRO A 138 -13.06 12.46 8.59
N ASP A 139 -13.80 11.43 8.20
CA ASP A 139 -14.71 10.74 9.12
C ASP A 139 -13.97 10.23 10.37
N GLU A 140 -14.66 10.16 11.51
CA GLU A 140 -14.11 9.68 12.79
C GLU A 140 -13.52 8.26 12.70
N SER A 141 -13.96 7.45 11.73
CA SER A 141 -13.32 6.18 11.43
C SER A 141 -13.31 5.85 9.94
N LEU A 142 -12.16 5.36 9.49
CA LEU A 142 -12.01 4.68 8.19
C LEU A 142 -12.17 3.19 8.40
N SER A 143 -12.91 2.53 7.51
CA SER A 143 -12.95 1.08 7.51
C SER A 143 -12.96 0.51 6.11
N VAL A 144 -12.29 -0.61 5.93
CA VAL A 144 -12.19 -1.32 4.66
C VAL A 144 -12.49 -2.80 4.89
N THR A 145 -13.38 -3.36 4.07
CA THR A 145 -13.70 -4.78 4.07
C THR A 145 -12.78 -5.51 3.10
N LEU A 146 -12.02 -6.46 3.62
CA LEU A 146 -11.26 -7.42 2.85
C LEU A 146 -12.26 -8.51 2.41
N LEU A 147 -12.55 -8.57 1.11
CA LEU A 147 -13.45 -9.61 0.60
C LEU A 147 -12.73 -10.94 0.60
N ASP A 148 -13.47 -12.01 0.86
CA ASP A 148 -12.92 -13.36 0.90
C ASP A 148 -12.72 -14.01 -0.48
N GLU A 149 -13.08 -13.31 -1.57
CA GLU A 149 -13.28 -13.94 -2.88
C GLU A 149 -12.10 -14.82 -3.29
N GLY A 150 -12.33 -16.13 -3.20
CA GLY A 150 -11.58 -17.10 -3.96
C GLY A 150 -11.74 -16.75 -5.42
N VAL A 151 -10.64 -16.68 -6.15
CA VAL A 151 -10.67 -16.50 -7.60
C VAL A 151 -11.31 -17.75 -8.20
N GLU A 152 -12.63 -17.77 -8.34
CA GLU A 152 -13.33 -18.76 -9.16
C GLU A 152 -13.03 -18.42 -10.63
N GLY A 153 -12.02 -19.08 -11.17
CA GLY A 153 -11.88 -19.22 -12.60
C GLY A 153 -12.87 -20.27 -13.09
N GLY A 154 -13.86 -19.89 -13.89
CA GLY A 154 -14.63 -20.85 -14.69
C GLY A 154 -16.06 -20.43 -14.97
N GLU A 155 -16.36 -20.23 -16.26
CA GLU A 155 -17.71 -20.12 -16.81
C GLU A 155 -18.57 -21.35 -16.43
N GLY A 156 -19.84 -21.14 -16.09
CA GLY A 156 -20.82 -22.22 -16.02
C GLY A 156 -22.03 -21.87 -15.18
N GLY A 157 -23.16 -21.54 -15.84
CA GLY A 157 -24.43 -21.32 -15.17
C GLY A 157 -24.91 -22.54 -14.38
N GLY A 158 -25.47 -22.30 -13.20
CA GLY A 158 -26.10 -23.33 -12.37
C GLY A 158 -26.86 -22.70 -11.22
N SER A 159 -28.19 -22.78 -11.29
CA SER A 159 -29.10 -22.51 -10.18
C SER A 159 -28.81 -23.49 -9.04
N GLY A 160 -28.50 -22.99 -7.85
CA GLY A 160 -28.25 -23.80 -6.66
C GLY A 160 -28.46 -22.98 -5.39
N SER A 161 -29.59 -23.21 -4.74
CA SER A 161 -29.86 -22.82 -3.35
C SER A 161 -28.99 -23.68 -2.43
N GLY A 162 -28.22 -23.07 -1.54
CA GLY A 162 -27.43 -23.77 -0.54
C GLY A 162 -26.63 -22.78 0.28
N GLY A 163 -27.03 -22.56 1.53
CA GLY A 163 -26.24 -21.80 2.47
C GLY A 163 -24.93 -22.54 2.76
N ASP A 164 -23.82 -21.83 2.63
CA ASP A 164 -22.60 -22.17 3.34
C ASP A 164 -22.07 -20.89 3.97
N SER A 165 -22.07 -20.86 5.30
CA SER A 165 -21.34 -19.89 6.09
C SER A 165 -19.86 -20.15 5.86
N GLY A 166 -19.35 -19.57 4.77
CA GLY A 166 -17.96 -19.64 4.39
C GLY A 166 -17.09 -19.32 5.60
N SER A 167 -16.42 -20.35 6.09
CA SER A 167 -15.26 -20.24 6.97
C SER A 167 -14.14 -19.58 6.16
N GLY A 168 -14.29 -18.28 5.91
CA GLY A 168 -13.22 -17.44 5.39
C GLY A 168 -12.05 -17.49 6.36
N ALA A 169 -10.87 -17.89 5.89
CA ALA A 169 -9.68 -17.86 6.71
C ALA A 169 -9.52 -16.43 7.30
N ALA A 170 -9.42 -16.36 8.62
CA ALA A 170 -9.39 -15.09 9.32
C ALA A 170 -8.12 -14.33 8.96
N TRP A 171 -8.28 -13.12 8.44
CA TRP A 171 -7.16 -12.22 8.20
C TRP A 171 -6.41 -11.93 9.50
N ALA A 172 -5.07 -11.99 9.43
CA ALA A 172 -4.15 -11.56 10.46
C ALA A 172 -3.42 -10.29 10.00
N LEU A 173 -3.16 -9.36 10.94
CA LEU A 173 -2.32 -8.19 10.68
C LEU A 173 -0.85 -8.59 10.88
N ASP A 174 -0.11 -8.72 9.79
CA ASP A 174 1.30 -9.16 9.83
C ASP A 174 2.25 -8.02 10.20
N ALA A 175 1.94 -6.81 9.73
CA ALA A 175 2.71 -5.61 9.96
C ALA A 175 1.87 -4.37 9.62
N SER A 176 2.19 -3.25 10.26
CA SER A 176 1.60 -1.96 9.95
C SER A 176 2.61 -0.83 10.14
N LEU A 177 2.42 0.25 9.38
CA LEU A 177 3.11 1.52 9.56
C LEU A 177 2.09 2.56 10.01
N LEU A 178 2.23 3.05 11.22
CA LEU A 178 1.36 4.06 11.83
C LEU A 178 2.21 4.99 12.70
N ALA A 179 2.06 6.30 12.53
CA ALA A 179 2.78 7.26 13.36
C ALA A 179 2.12 7.38 14.74
N ASP A 180 2.92 7.69 15.76
CA ASP A 180 2.42 7.96 17.10
C ASP A 180 1.37 9.08 17.10
N GLY A 181 0.31 8.87 17.88
CA GLY A 181 -0.79 9.84 17.99
C GLY A 181 -1.71 9.90 16.77
N THR A 182 -1.52 9.07 15.73
CA THR A 182 -2.40 9.04 14.55
C THR A 182 -3.57 8.06 14.66
N GLY A 183 -3.97 7.70 15.88
CA GLY A 183 -5.08 6.79 16.14
C GLY A 183 -4.64 5.33 16.30
N ALA A 184 -5.56 4.40 16.02
CA ALA A 184 -5.30 2.97 16.18
C ALA A 184 -5.88 2.15 15.02
N LEU A 185 -5.13 1.14 14.59
CA LEU A 185 -5.57 0.10 13.65
C LEU A 185 -6.14 -1.10 14.41
N SER A 186 -7.28 -1.60 13.92
CA SER A 186 -7.93 -2.80 14.47
C SER A 186 -8.46 -3.65 13.32
N LEU A 187 -8.36 -4.97 13.45
CA LEU A 187 -8.84 -5.93 12.47
C LEU A 187 -9.84 -6.87 13.15
N ALA A 188 -11.06 -6.92 12.64
CA ALA A 188 -12.10 -7.82 13.14
C ALA A 188 -13.01 -8.27 12.00
N GLY A 189 -13.22 -9.58 11.86
CA GLY A 189 -14.13 -10.16 10.87
C GLY A 189 -13.83 -9.73 9.43
N GLY A 190 -12.56 -9.72 9.03
CA GLY A 190 -12.12 -9.28 7.69
C GLY A 190 -12.26 -7.78 7.43
N ARG A 191 -12.58 -6.98 8.46
CA ARG A 191 -12.68 -5.52 8.36
C ARG A 191 -11.53 -4.86 9.09
N LEU A 192 -10.66 -4.17 8.34
CA LEU A 192 -9.64 -3.30 8.90
C LEU A 192 -10.27 -1.94 9.20
N ARG A 193 -10.08 -1.42 10.42
CA ARG A 193 -10.58 -0.13 10.86
C ARG A 193 -9.44 0.71 11.43
N TRP A 194 -9.38 1.96 10.98
CA TRP A 194 -8.53 3.00 11.53
C TRP A 194 -9.39 4.02 12.27
N GLN A 195 -9.18 4.14 13.58
CA GLN A 195 -9.97 4.99 14.47
C GLN A 195 -9.31 6.34 14.71
N ARG A 196 -10.10 7.42 14.61
CA ARG A 196 -9.70 8.80 14.85
C ARG A 196 -8.44 9.22 14.07
N PRO A 197 -8.41 9.05 12.75
CA PRO A 197 -7.28 9.52 11.96
C PRO A 197 -7.22 11.06 12.01
N PRO A 198 -6.07 11.67 12.31
CA PRO A 198 -5.92 13.11 12.18
C PRO A 198 -5.94 13.53 10.70
N GLU A 199 -6.20 14.80 10.43
CA GLU A 199 -6.10 15.33 9.07
C GLU A 199 -4.68 15.16 8.52
N TRP A 200 -4.58 14.93 7.21
CA TRP A 200 -3.30 14.78 6.50
C TRP A 200 -2.41 13.67 7.09
N SER A 201 -3.02 12.55 7.45
CA SER A 201 -2.32 11.37 7.98
C SER A 201 -2.52 10.13 7.11
N GLY A 202 -1.59 9.20 7.20
CA GLY A 202 -1.64 7.96 6.43
C GLY A 202 -1.23 6.77 7.28
N THR A 203 -1.62 5.58 6.82
CA THR A 203 -1.18 4.33 7.42
C THR A 203 -1.18 3.22 6.38
N VAL A 204 -0.34 2.21 6.63
CA VAL A 204 -0.21 1.03 5.78
C VAL A 204 -0.36 -0.20 6.65
N ALA A 205 -1.07 -1.21 6.15
CA ALA A 205 -1.21 -2.50 6.79
C ALA A 205 -0.94 -3.62 5.78
N LEU A 206 -0.13 -4.60 6.17
CA LEU A 206 0.07 -5.85 5.46
C LEU A 206 -0.65 -6.96 6.22
N LEU A 207 -1.44 -7.75 5.49
CA LEU A 207 -2.25 -8.81 6.06
C LEU A 207 -2.05 -10.12 5.32
N SER A 208 -2.23 -11.22 6.05
CA SER A 208 -2.25 -12.58 5.51
C SER A 208 -3.43 -13.39 6.05
N ARG A 209 -3.79 -14.48 5.38
CA ARG A 209 -4.75 -15.50 5.85
C ARG A 209 -4.32 -16.90 5.41
#